data_AF-A0A397T4G5-F1
#
_entry.id   AF-A0A397T4G5-F1
#
_cell.length_a   1.000
_cell.length_b   1.000
_cell.length_c   1.000
_cell.angle_alpha   90.00
_cell.angle_beta   90.00
_cell.angle_gamma   90.00
#
_symmetry.space_group_name_H-M   'P 1'
#
loop_
_entity.id
_entity.type
_entity.pdbx_description
1 polymer ?
#
loop_
_entity_poly.entity_id
_entity_poly.type
_entity_poly.pdbx_seq_one_letter_code
_entity_poly.pdbx_strand_id
1 'polypeptide(L)' 'MWKKWYFMECMLDEKRKPSFKLLESVIVEYNDENMQIKVKKVLNHNVWLLDETQKLDSSFGT' A
#
# COMPACT_ATOMS: atom_id res chain seq x y z
N MET A 1 -14.93 -16.12 5.93
CA MET A 1 -14.11 -15.19 6.75
C MET A 1 -13.54 -14.15 5.81
N TRP A 2 -13.82 -12.87 6.04
CA TRP A 2 -13.44 -11.74 5.16
C TRP A 2 -12.48 -10.86 5.94
N LYS A 3 -11.38 -10.44 5.29
CA LYS A 3 -10.38 -9.54 5.88
C LYS A 3 -10.45 -8.20 5.16
N LYS A 4 -10.63 -7.11 5.90
CA LYS A 4 -10.52 -5.74 5.37
C LYS A 4 -9.09 -5.25 5.58
N TRP A 5 -8.48 -4.75 4.51
CA TRP A 5 -7.17 -4.13 4.54
C TRP A 5 -7.34 -2.64 4.25
N TYR A 6 -6.70 -1.81 5.07
CA TYR A 6 -6.68 -0.36 4.92
C TYR A 6 -5.27 0.06 4.54
N PHE A 7 -5.17 0.89 3.51
CA PHE A 7 -3.90 1.47 3.07
C PHE A 7 -3.94 2.95 3.39
N MET A 8 -2.86 3.47 3.98
CA MET A 8 -2.74 4.88 4.33
C MET A 8 -1.48 5.41 3.69
N GLU A 9 -1.64 6.42 2.85
CA GLU A 9 -0.53 7.13 2.22
C GLU A 9 -0.11 8.28 3.15
N CYS A 10 1.19 8.42 3.37
CA CYS A 10 1.78 9.54 4.09
C CYS A 10 2.62 10.36 3.12
N MET A 11 2.26 11.63 2.93
CA MET A 11 3.03 12.57 2.15
C MET A 11 3.48 13.74 3.02
N LEU A 12 4.70 14.23 2.81
CA LEU A 12 5.13 15.48 3.41
C LEU A 12 4.63 16.64 2.55
N ASP A 13 3.93 17.59 3.17
CA ASP A 13 3.58 18.84 2.49
C ASP A 13 4.81 19.75 2.33
N GLU A 14 4.64 20.89 1.66
CA GLU A 14 5.71 21.87 1.44
C GLU A 14 6.32 22.42 2.74
N LYS A 15 5.62 22.28 3.87
CA LYS A 15 6.07 22.69 5.21
C LYS A 15 6.66 21.52 6.01
N ARG A 16 6.91 20.37 5.37
CA ARG A 16 7.34 19.10 5.99
C ARG A 16 6.38 18.58 7.06
N LYS A 17 5.12 18.97 7.02
CA LYS A 17 4.10 18.40 7.89
C LYS A 17 3.59 17.11 7.25
N PRO A 18 3.48 16.01 8.01
CA PRO A 18 2.89 14.78 7.49
C PRO A 18 1.40 14.99 7.23
N SER A 19 1.00 14.73 5.99
CA SER A 19 -0.38 14.65 5.55
C SER A 19 -0.72 13.18 5.31
N PHE A 20 -1.84 12.74 5.88
CA PHE A 20 -2.28 11.36 5.77
C PHE A 20 -3.51 11.30 4.90
N LYS A 21 -3.45 10.48 3.85
CA LYS A 21 -4.59 10.20 2.99
C LYS A 21 -4.94 8.73 3.15
N LEU A 22 -6.15 8.46 3.63
CA LEU A 22 -6.66 7.10 3.59
C LEU A 22 -6.90 6.75 2.12
N LEU A 23 -6.15 5.76 1.62
CA LEU A 23 -6.36 5.25 0.28
C LEU A 23 -7.59 4.37 0.27
N GLU A 24 -8.21 4.29 -0.90
CA GLU A 24 -9.42 3.50 -1.11
C GLU A 24 -9.20 2.07 -0.64
N SER A 25 -10.01 1.62 0.32
CA SER A 25 -9.84 0.31 0.95
C SER A 25 -10.14 -0.79 -0.06
N VAL A 26 -9.18 -1.67 -0.32
CA VAL A 26 -9.41 -2.86 -1.14
C VAL A 26 -9.87 -3.99 -0.21
N ILE A 27 -11.13 -4.39 -0.35
CA ILE A 27 -11.71 -5.52 0.39
C ILE A 27 -11.67 -6.75 -0.52
N VAL A 28 -10.92 -7.77 -0.13
CA VAL A 28 -10.86 -9.06 -0.80
C VAL A 28 -11.82 -10.03 -0.10
N GLU A 29 -12.83 -10.47 -0.82
CA GLU A 29 -13.76 -11.51 -0.38
C GLU A 29 -13.55 -12.77 -1.23
N TYR A 30 -13.57 -13.94 -0.58
CA TYR A 30 -13.15 -15.19 -1.21
C TYR A 30 -14.10 -15.67 -2.33
N ASN A 31 -15.40 -15.36 -2.20
CA ASN A 31 -16.42 -15.72 -3.19
C ASN A 31 -16.78 -14.56 -4.13
N ASP A 32 -15.96 -13.52 -4.18
CA ASP A 32 -16.17 -12.39 -5.09
C ASP A 32 -15.70 -12.75 -6.50
N GLU A 33 -16.53 -12.52 -7.52
CA GLU A 33 -16.18 -12.79 -8.92
C GLU A 33 -14.92 -12.04 -9.37
N ASN A 34 -14.64 -10.88 -8.76
CA ASN A 34 -13.46 -10.06 -9.00
C ASN A 34 -12.32 -10.34 -8.00
N MET A 35 -12.38 -11.42 -7.21
CA MET A 35 -11.34 -11.76 -6.21
C MET A 35 -9.93 -11.75 -6.82
N GLN A 36 -9.74 -12.39 -7.98
CA GLN A 36 -8.42 -12.46 -8.61
C GLN A 36 -7.87 -11.07 -8.95
N ILE A 37 -8.72 -10.17 -9.45
CA ILE A 37 -8.33 -8.80 -9.82
C ILE A 37 -7.93 -8.03 -8.55
N LYS A 38 -8.71 -8.15 -7.48
CA LYS A 38 -8.45 -7.49 -6.20
C LYS A 38 -7.17 -8.02 -5.53
N VAL A 39 -6.95 -9.33 -5.55
CA VAL A 39 -5.72 -9.97 -5.05
C VAL A 39 -4.50 -9.48 -5.83
N LYS A 40 -4.58 -9.43 -7.17
CA LYS A 40 -3.49 -8.92 -8.01
C LYS A 40 -3.14 -7.47 -7.70
N LYS A 41 -4.15 -6.61 -7.45
CA LYS A 41 -3.94 -5.21 -7.04
C LYS A 41 -3.18 -5.11 -5.72
N VAL A 42 -3.55 -5.91 -4.71
CA VAL A 42 -2.88 -5.94 -3.40
C VAL A 42 -1.45 -6.46 -3.52
N LEU A 43 -1.22 -7.55 -4.26
CA LEU A 43 0.12 -8.11 -4.44
C LEU A 43 1.06 -7.12 -5.15
N ASN A 44 0.60 -6.46 -6.21
CA ASN A 44 1.39 -5.44 -6.90
C ASN A 44 1.78 -4.28 -5.97
N HIS A 45 0.85 -3.83 -5.12
CA HIS A 45 1.13 -2.76 -4.17
C HIS A 45 2.16 -3.19 -3.11
N ASN A 46 2.08 -4.43 -2.61
CA ASN A 46 3.08 -4.97 -1.69
C ASN A 46 4.47 -5.09 -2.34
N VAL A 47 4.55 -5.54 -3.60
CA VAL A 47 5.82 -5.60 -4.34
C VAL A 47 6.42 -4.20 -4.50
N TRP A 48 5.60 -3.20 -4.82
CA TRP A 48 6.05 -1.82 -4.90
C TRP A 48 6.56 -1.29 -3.55
N LEU A 49 5.84 -1.55 -2.45
CA LEU A 49 6.30 -1.17 -1.10
C LEU A 49 7.64 -1.81 -0.74
N LEU A 50 7.84 -3.08 -1.09
CA LEU A 50 9.11 -3.79 -0.84
C LEU A 50 10.27 -3.15 -1.62
N ASP A 51 10.04 -2.80 -2.89
CA ASP A 51 11.03 -2.09 -3.72
C ASP A 51 11.39 -0.72 -3.13
N GLU A 52 10.39 0.07 -2.69
CA GLU A 52 10.64 1.36 -2.03
C GLU A 52 11.41 1.22 -0.72
N THR A 53 11.13 0.19 0.11
CA THR A 53 11.91 -0.05 1.34
C THR A 53 13.36 -0.38 1.04
N GLN A 54 13.64 -1.15 -0.01
CA GLN A 54 15.02 -1.47 -0.41
C GLN A 54 15.80 -0.24 -0.90
N LYS A 55 15.12 0.70 -1.59
CA LYS A 55 15.72 1.98 -2.00
C LYS A 55 16.03 2.87 -0.81
N LEU A 56 15.15 2.92 0.18
CA LEU A 56 15.40 3.66 1.43
C LEU A 56 16.61 3.10 2.17
N ASP A 57 16.68 1.78 2.35
CA ASP A 57 17.80 1.13 3.05
C ASP A 57 19.14 1.37 2.34
N SER A 58 19.16 1.37 1.01
CA SER A 58 20.38 1.69 0.25
C SER A 58 20.76 3.17 0.29
N SER A 59 19.82 4.07 0.57
CA SER A 59 20.07 5.51 0.70
C SER A 59 20.62 5.94 2.08
N PHE A 60 20.39 5.14 3.12
CA PHE A 60 20.89 5.39 4.48
C PHE A 60 22.25 4.74 4.79
N GLY A 61 22.88 4.11 3.80
CA GLY A 61 24.25 3.59 3.90
C GLY A 61 25.32 4.64 3.56
N THR A 62 25.67 5.49 4.52
CA THR A 62 26.97 6.16 4.66
C THR A 62 27.39 6.18 6.12
#